data_AF-A0A5V7L1U0-F1
#
_entry.id   AF-A0A5V7L1U0-F1
#
_cell.length_a   1.000
_cell.length_b   1.000
_cell.length_c   1.000
_cell.angle_alpha   90.00
_cell.angle_beta   90.00
_cell.angle_gamma   90.00
#
_symmetry.space_group_name_H-M   'P 1'
#
loop_
_entity.id
_entity.type
_entity.pdbx_description
1 polymer ?
#
loop_
_entity_poly.entity_id
_entity_poly.type
_entity_poly.pdbx_seq_one_letter_code
_entity_poly.pdbx_strand_id
1 'polypeptide(L)'
;MLHKRGLSLEEIDTIDPDIFNALYIYDTLIEPNGARMEMIKYANLCNLLLMTSQSITPEARKKAKVSDWDFADLLSDVSLTMREKALKREEQEIENSRNNIKSIGDMIKRQISNEGKNGKKK
;
A
#
# COMPACT_ATOMS: atom_id res chain seq x y z
N MET A 1 18.95 4.25 -18.38
CA MET A 1 19.88 5.08 -19.14
C MET A 1 20.95 4.26 -19.84
N LEU A 2 21.55 3.26 -19.20
CA LEU A 2 22.41 2.27 -19.85
C LEU A 2 21.64 1.48 -20.91
N HIS A 3 20.49 0.89 -20.54
CA HIS A 3 19.73 0.01 -21.46
C HIS A 3 18.76 0.75 -22.41
N LYS A 4 18.39 2.00 -22.10
CA LYS A 4 17.33 2.75 -22.82
C LYS A 4 17.80 4.03 -23.51
N ARG A 5 18.91 4.64 -23.07
CA ARG A 5 19.51 5.82 -23.73
C ARG A 5 20.87 5.50 -24.38
N GLY A 6 21.36 4.27 -24.21
CA GLY A 6 22.42 3.65 -24.99
C GLY A 6 23.71 4.46 -24.95
N LEU A 7 24.47 4.34 -23.86
CA LEU A 7 25.88 4.69 -23.94
C LEU A 7 26.49 3.81 -25.03
N SER A 8 27.25 4.42 -25.94
CA SER A 8 28.03 3.71 -26.93
C SER A 8 29.09 2.85 -26.26
N LEU A 9 29.62 1.85 -26.97
CA LEU A 9 30.66 0.96 -26.43
C LEU A 9 31.88 1.74 -25.93
N GLU A 10 32.29 2.79 -26.65
CA GLU A 10 33.41 3.65 -26.25
C GLU A 10 33.12 4.43 -24.96
N GLU A 11 31.89 4.90 -24.77
CA GLU A 11 31.48 5.58 -23.54
C GLU A 11 31.40 4.62 -22.36
N ILE A 12 31.07 3.34 -22.58
CA ILE A 12 31.09 2.31 -21.53
C ILE A 12 32.53 1.94 -21.15
N ASP A 13 33.46 1.92 -22.09
CA ASP A 13 34.86 1.59 -21.82
C ASP A 13 35.62 2.74 -21.15
N THR A 14 35.13 3.97 -21.28
CA THR A 14 35.79 5.19 -20.75
C THR A 14 35.08 5.84 -19.58
N ILE A 15 33.88 5.39 -19.22
CA ILE A 15 33.16 5.92 -18.07
C ILE A 15 33.90 5.58 -16.77
N ASP A 16 33.89 6.52 -15.84
CA ASP A 16 34.40 6.30 -14.51
C ASP A 16 33.68 5.10 -13.85
N PRO A 17 34.40 4.14 -13.24
CA PRO A 17 33.80 2.95 -12.66
C PRO A 17 32.73 3.23 -11.59
N ASP A 18 32.89 4.29 -10.79
CA ASP A 18 31.91 4.63 -9.76
C ASP A 18 30.62 5.18 -10.38
N ILE A 19 30.76 5.98 -11.44
CA ILE A 19 29.60 6.47 -12.22
C ILE A 19 28.89 5.30 -12.90
N PHE A 20 29.63 4.38 -13.51
CA PHE A 20 29.04 3.18 -14.12
C PHE A 20 28.23 2.38 -13.10
N ASN A 21 28.82 2.09 -11.93
CA ASN A 21 28.15 1.36 -10.86
C ASN A 21 26.88 2.08 -10.37
N ALA A 22 26.93 3.40 -10.20
CA ALA A 22 25.77 4.20 -9.81
C ALA A 22 24.65 4.12 -10.87
N LEU A 23 25.00 4.24 -12.15
CA LEU A 23 24.04 4.12 -13.26
C LEU A 23 23.45 2.71 -13.34
N TYR A 24 24.26 1.69 -13.11
CA TYR A 24 23.82 0.31 -13.10
C TYR A 24 22.81 0.04 -11.98
N ILE A 25 23.09 0.49 -10.76
CA ILE A 25 22.16 0.40 -9.62
C ILE A 25 20.88 1.18 -9.92
N TYR A 26 20.99 2.38 -10.48
CA TYR A 26 19.83 3.21 -10.81
C TYR A 26 18.93 2.54 -11.85
N ASP A 27 19.50 1.89 -12.87
CA ASP A 27 18.71 1.21 -13.89
C ASP A 27 18.13 -0.13 -13.42
N THR A 28 18.84 -0.89 -12.59
CA THR A 28 18.45 -2.27 -12.22
C THR A 28 17.63 -2.36 -10.93
N LEU A 29 17.95 -1.55 -9.91
CA LEU A 29 17.29 -1.59 -8.61
C LEU A 29 16.24 -0.49 -8.45
N ILE A 30 16.58 0.73 -8.86
CA ILE A 30 15.62 1.84 -8.77
C ILE A 30 14.61 1.77 -9.91
N GLU A 31 15.07 1.41 -11.11
CA GLU A 31 14.25 1.24 -12.31
C GLU A 31 13.28 2.43 -12.52
N PRO A 32 13.77 3.64 -12.86
CA PRO A 32 12.98 4.88 -12.90
C PRO A 32 11.78 4.86 -13.84
N ASN A 33 11.78 3.92 -14.80
CA ASN A 33 10.74 3.69 -15.78
C ASN A 33 10.02 2.34 -15.55
N GLY A 34 10.19 1.73 -14.38
CA GLY A 34 9.50 0.52 -13.96
C GLY A 34 8.10 0.83 -13.44
N ALA A 35 7.25 -0.20 -13.40
CA ALA A 35 5.84 -0.08 -13.02
C ALA A 35 5.65 0.54 -11.62
N ARG A 36 6.55 0.26 -10.68
CA ARG A 36 6.52 0.85 -9.33
C ARG A 36 6.70 2.37 -9.37
N MET A 37 7.67 2.85 -10.14
CA MET A 37 7.93 4.29 -10.27
C MET A 37 6.78 5.00 -10.99
N GLU A 38 6.14 4.35 -11.97
CA GLU A 38 4.91 4.84 -12.59
C GLU A 38 3.76 4.92 -11.59
N MET A 39 3.57 3.89 -10.75
CA MET A 39 2.54 3.89 -9.70
C MET A 39 2.77 5.01 -8.67
N ILE A 40 4.03 5.30 -8.29
CA ILE A 40 4.37 6.44 -7.42
C ILE A 40 3.96 7.76 -8.07
N LYS A 41 4.30 7.96 -9.35
CA LYS A 41 3.93 9.19 -10.09
C LYS A 41 2.40 9.35 -10.14
N TYR A 42 1.69 8.26 -10.42
CA TYR A 42 0.23 8.22 -10.47
C TYR A 42 -0.41 8.53 -9.11
N ALA A 43 0.03 7.86 -8.04
CA ALA A 43 -0.47 8.10 -6.68
C ALA A 43 -0.27 9.55 -6.24
N ASN A 44 0.87 10.16 -6.57
CA ASN A 44 1.13 11.58 -6.32
C ASN A 44 0.17 12.49 -7.08
N LEU A 45 -0.11 12.18 -8.36
CA LEU A 45 -1.07 12.93 -9.16
C LEU A 45 -2.48 12.86 -8.55
N CYS A 46 -2.96 11.67 -8.20
CA CYS A 46 -4.25 11.49 -7.54
C CYS A 46 -4.34 12.26 -6.22
N ASN A 47 -3.30 12.20 -5.40
CA ASN A 47 -3.24 12.95 -4.15
C ASN A 47 -3.27 14.46 -4.39
N LEU A 48 -2.53 14.98 -5.38
CA LEU A 48 -2.55 16.39 -5.73
C LEU A 48 -3.94 16.84 -6.20
N LEU A 49 -4.60 16.05 -7.05
CA LEU A 49 -5.98 16.31 -7.50
C LEU A 49 -6.95 16.34 -6.32
N LEU A 50 -6.83 15.41 -5.39
CA LEU A 50 -7.65 15.40 -4.18
C LEU A 50 -7.42 16.65 -3.32
N MET A 51 -6.15 17.03 -3.11
CA MET A 51 -5.78 18.17 -2.27
C MET A 51 -6.24 19.51 -2.85
N THR A 52 -6.23 19.63 -4.18
CA THR A 52 -6.65 20.84 -4.90
C THR A 52 -8.15 20.89 -5.20
N SER A 53 -8.87 19.78 -5.03
CA SER A 53 -10.31 19.71 -5.28
C SER A 53 -11.11 20.60 -4.33
N GLN A 54 -11.97 21.46 -4.89
CA GLN A 54 -12.88 22.31 -4.11
C GLN A 54 -14.13 21.56 -3.64
N SER A 55 -14.45 20.41 -4.23
CA SER A 55 -15.65 19.61 -3.91
C SER A 55 -15.46 18.65 -2.74
N ILE A 56 -14.23 18.52 -2.21
CA ILE A 56 -13.89 17.59 -1.13
C ILE A 56 -13.66 18.35 0.18
N THR A 57 -14.21 17.83 1.27
CA THR A 57 -14.05 18.44 2.60
C THR A 57 -12.61 18.30 3.13
N PRO A 58 -12.14 19.23 3.98
CA PRO A 58 -10.84 19.12 4.63
C PRO A 58 -10.66 17.80 5.41
N GLU A 59 -11.72 17.30 6.04
CA GLU A 59 -11.72 16.05 6.80
C GLU A 59 -11.52 14.85 5.90
N ALA A 60 -12.17 14.83 4.72
CA ALA A 60 -12.00 13.77 3.74
C ALA A 60 -10.57 13.76 3.18
N ARG A 61 -9.99 14.94 2.90
CA ARG A 61 -8.58 15.07 2.47
C ARG A 61 -7.60 14.46 3.48
N LYS A 62 -7.81 14.70 4.78
CA LYS A 62 -6.94 14.17 5.85
C LYS A 62 -6.98 12.66 6.00
N LYS A 63 -8.05 12.01 5.53
CA LYS A 63 -8.22 10.55 5.64
C LYS A 63 -7.57 9.77 4.50
N ALA A 64 -7.28 10.43 3.38
CA ALA A 64 -6.68 9.79 2.22
C ALA A 64 -5.27 9.27 2.54
N LYS A 65 -4.96 8.09 2.04
CA LYS A 65 -3.67 7.40 2.19
C LYS A 65 -3.11 7.07 0.82
N VAL A 66 -1.79 6.90 0.74
CA VAL A 66 -1.12 6.47 -0.50
C VAL A 66 -1.66 5.13 -1.00
N SER A 67 -2.04 4.23 -0.08
CA SER A 67 -2.66 2.94 -0.40
C SER A 67 -3.98 3.06 -1.16
N ASP A 68 -4.71 4.17 -1.01
CA ASP A 68 -5.98 4.38 -1.71
C ASP A 68 -5.79 4.57 -3.23
N TRP A 69 -4.54 4.84 -3.64
CA TRP A 69 -4.14 5.04 -5.03
C TRP A 69 -3.30 3.88 -5.58
N ASP A 70 -2.97 2.87 -4.75
CA ASP A 70 -2.11 1.74 -5.13
C ASP A 70 -2.93 0.56 -5.71
N PHE A 71 -3.49 0.78 -6.90
CA PHE A 71 -4.41 -0.18 -7.53
C PHE A 71 -3.78 -1.52 -7.92
N ALA A 72 -2.47 -1.53 -8.19
CA ALA A 72 -1.75 -2.74 -8.57
C ALA A 72 -0.96 -3.36 -7.41
N ASP A 73 -1.13 -2.83 -6.18
CA ASP A 73 -0.48 -3.33 -4.98
C ASP A 73 1.07 -3.33 -5.10
N LEU A 74 1.59 -2.29 -5.77
CA LEU A 74 3.02 -2.12 -6.10
C LEU A 74 3.75 -1.22 -5.10
N LEU A 75 3.02 -0.41 -4.32
CA LEU A 75 3.57 0.51 -3.32
C LEU A 75 3.51 -0.08 -1.91
N SER A 76 2.64 -1.06 -1.68
CA SER A 76 2.58 -1.87 -0.46
C SER A 76 3.85 -2.70 -0.26
N ASP A 77 3.90 -3.49 0.82
CA ASP A 77 5.07 -4.25 1.30
C ASP A 77 5.93 -4.83 0.16
N VAL A 78 7.05 -4.16 -0.12
CA VAL A 78 7.96 -4.50 -1.23
C VAL A 78 8.79 -5.75 -0.96
N SER A 79 8.76 -6.28 0.27
CA SER A 79 9.45 -7.52 0.63
C SER A 79 8.71 -8.77 0.17
N LEU A 80 7.44 -8.62 -0.25
CA LEU A 80 6.57 -9.73 -0.61
C LEU A 80 6.27 -9.75 -2.10
N THR A 81 6.26 -10.96 -2.65
CA THR A 81 5.70 -11.24 -3.97
C THR A 81 4.18 -11.06 -3.96
N MET A 82 3.59 -10.84 -5.15
CA MET A 82 2.12 -10.72 -5.29
C MET A 82 1.35 -11.92 -4.72
N ARG A 83 1.95 -13.11 -4.80
CA ARG A 83 1.38 -14.33 -4.23
C ARG A 83 1.38 -14.29 -2.70
N GLU A 84 2.49 -13.90 -2.09
CA GLU A 84 2.59 -13.77 -0.63
C GLU A 84 1.66 -12.67 -0.10
N LYS A 85 1.50 -11.56 -0.84
CA LYS A 85 0.51 -10.53 -0.52
C LYS A 85 -0.92 -11.08 -0.55
N ALA A 86 -1.26 -11.90 -1.54
CA ALA A 86 -2.57 -12.55 -1.62
C ALA A 86 -2.82 -13.49 -0.44
N LEU A 87 -1.84 -14.31 -0.06
CA LEU A 87 -1.94 -15.20 1.09
C LEU A 87 -2.13 -14.42 2.40
N LYS A 88 -1.35 -13.35 2.61
CA LYS A 88 -1.52 -12.49 3.80
C LYS A 88 -2.90 -11.85 3.86
N ARG A 89 -3.47 -11.43 2.72
CA ARG A 89 -4.84 -10.89 2.68
C ARG A 89 -5.87 -11.93 3.10
N GLU A 90 -5.76 -13.16 2.58
CA GLU A 90 -6.66 -14.26 2.93
C GLU A 90 -6.57 -14.59 4.44
N GLU A 91 -5.35 -14.70 4.98
CA GLU A 91 -5.13 -14.90 6.41
C GLU A 91 -5.76 -13.78 7.25
N GLN A 92 -5.60 -12.52 6.81
CA GLN A 92 -6.13 -11.37 7.50
C GLN A 92 -7.67 -11.29 7.43
N GLU A 93 -8.28 -11.72 6.32
CA GLU A 93 -9.74 -11.84 6.19
C GLU A 93 -10.31 -12.91 7.12
N ILE A 94 -9.65 -14.06 7.24
CA ILE A 94 -10.03 -15.13 8.17
C ILE A 94 -9.94 -14.63 9.61
N GLU A 95 -8.84 -13.94 9.96
CA GLU A 95 -8.62 -13.42 11.30
C GLU A 95 -9.63 -12.32 11.65
N ASN A 96 -9.92 -11.41 10.72
CA ASN A 96 -10.97 -10.39 10.88
C ASN A 96 -12.34 -11.03 11.09
N SER A 97 -12.66 -12.09 10.34
CA SER A 97 -13.91 -12.84 10.49
C SER A 97 -14.02 -13.48 11.87
N ARG A 98 -12.94 -14.11 12.37
CA ARG A 98 -12.90 -14.67 13.74
C ARG A 98 -13.09 -13.60 14.81
N ASN A 99 -12.42 -12.46 14.68
CA ASN A 99 -12.53 -11.35 15.62
C ASN A 99 -13.93 -10.72 15.62
N ASN A 100 -14.58 -10.62 14.46
CA ASN A 100 -15.95 -10.16 14.34
C ASN A 100 -16.95 -11.13 15.01
N ILE A 101 -16.81 -12.44 14.79
CA ILE A 101 -17.67 -13.44 15.45
C ILE A 101 -17.51 -13.37 16.97
N LYS A 102 -16.28 -13.23 17.46
CA LYS A 102 -15.99 -13.09 18.89
C LYS A 102 -16.63 -11.84 19.48
N SER A 103 -16.51 -10.69 18.82
CA SER A 103 -17.10 -9.44 19.29
C SER A 103 -18.63 -9.47 19.33
N ILE A 104 -19.27 -10.13 18.34
CA ILE A 104 -20.71 -10.39 18.34
C ILE A 104 -21.11 -11.29 19.51
N GLY A 105 -20.37 -12.38 19.75
CA GLY A 105 -20.61 -13.28 20.87
C GLY A 105 -20.52 -12.57 22.23
N ASP A 106 -19.51 -11.72 22.41
CA ASP A 106 -19.35 -10.89 23.61
C ASP A 106 -20.50 -9.89 23.79
N MET A 107 -21.01 -9.32 22.69
CA MET A 107 -22.16 -8.42 22.71
C MET A 107 -23.45 -9.14 23.15
N ILE A 108 -23.72 -10.32 22.59
CA ILE A 108 -24.87 -11.16 22.94
C ILE A 108 -24.79 -11.57 24.42
N LYS A 109 -23.61 -12.01 24.89
CA LYS A 109 -23.39 -12.39 26.29
C LYS A 109 -23.68 -11.23 27.24
N ARG A 110 -23.26 -10.01 26.89
CA ARG A 110 -23.57 -8.79 27.67
C ARG A 110 -25.07 -8.52 27.72
N GLN A 111 -25.78 -8.63 26.61
CA GLN A 111 -27.24 -8.44 26.55
C GLN A 111 -27.97 -9.43 27.47
N ILE A 112 -27.69 -10.74 27.34
CA ILE A 112 -28.31 -11.78 28.17
C ILE A 112 -27.99 -11.59 29.66
N SER A 113 -26.73 -11.25 29.99
CA SER A 113 -26.31 -11.06 31.39
C SER A 113 -26.92 -9.81 32.04
N ASN A 114 -27.30 -8.81 31.25
CA ASN A 114 -27.98 -7.60 31.72
C ASN A 114 -29.50 -7.78 31.84
N GLU A 115 -30.12 -8.61 31.00
CA GLU A 115 -31.55 -8.95 31.11
C GLU A 115 -31.89 -9.70 32.41
N GLY A 116 -30.96 -10.52 32.93
CA GLY A 116 -31.12 -11.23 34.20
C GLY A 116 -31.13 -10.34 35.47
N LYS A 117 -30.71 -9.07 35.38
CA LYS A 117 -30.65 -8.16 36.54
C LYS A 117 -31.89 -7.30 36.74
N ASN A 118 -32.77 -7.19 35.73
CA ASN A 118 -33.99 -6.38 35.81
C ASN A 118 -35.23 -7.16 36.30
N GLY A 119 -35.11 -8.47 36.58
CA GLY A 119 -36.24 -9.33 36.96
C GLY A 119 -36.52 -9.53 38.45
N LYS A 120 -35.65 -9.07 39.38
CA LYS A 120 -35.89 -9.20 40.83
C LYS A 120 -36.29 -7.87 41.47
N LYS A 121 -37.49 -7.41 41.13
CA LYS A 121 -38.33 -6.60 42.01
C LYS A 121 -39.77 -7.03 41.87
N LYS A 122 -40.20 -7.95 42.72
CA LYS A 122 -41.47 -7.96 43.43
C LYS A 122 -41.36 -8.89 44.62
#